data_AF-A0A9Q1HLK9-F1
#
_entry.id   AF-A0A9Q1HLK9-F1
#
_cell.length_a   1.000
_cell.length_b   1.000
_cell.length_c   1.000
_cell.angle_alpha   90.00
_cell.angle_beta   90.00
_cell.angle_gamma   90.00
#
_symmetry.space_group_name_H-M   'P 1'
#
loop_
_entity.id
_entity.type
_entity.pdbx_description
1 polymer ?
#
loop_
_entity_poly.entity_id
_entity_poly.type
_entity_poly.pdbx_seq_one_letter_code
_entity_poly.pdbx_strand_id
1 'polypeptide(L)'
;MQGPLSCRVSANFLRVISERLVMLQQSFSREFARKPRSLFEVKHWKATEFRTFLLYTGPVVLHGTIPGALYRNFLTLSVAMRILLNPAISAQYLQYAEDLLKVFVQNFGTVYGKQYLVYNVHSLIHLGDDARKFGALDDISAFPFESFLGHLKKLVRGPHYPLSQIVHRIIEKQELLCNTENVKSVQLHKKPHLHGPLPREYCHCKQCRQYCGQLFVPLSASHK
;
A
#
# COMPACT_ATOMS: atom_id res chain seq x y z
N MET A 1 -19.10 -16.00 -4.54
CA MET A 1 -18.45 -16.19 -3.23
C MET A 1 -19.09 -17.39 -2.54
N GLN A 2 -18.26 -18.28 -1.99
CA GLN A 2 -18.71 -19.47 -1.25
C GLN A 2 -19.04 -19.07 0.20
N GLY A 3 -20.10 -19.63 0.78
CA GLY A 3 -20.57 -19.36 2.14
C GLY A 3 -22.05 -19.72 2.32
N PRO A 4 -22.54 -19.95 3.54
CA PRO A 4 -23.93 -20.31 3.82
C PRO A 4 -24.89 -19.23 3.38
N LEU A 5 -26.04 -19.66 2.90
CA LEU A 5 -27.12 -18.78 2.45
C LEU A 5 -27.55 -17.77 3.53
N SER A 6 -27.46 -18.14 4.81
CA SER A 6 -27.87 -17.32 5.95
C SER A 6 -27.10 -16.00 6.07
N CYS A 7 -25.85 -15.95 5.63
CA CYS A 7 -24.98 -14.77 5.71
C CYS A 7 -24.44 -14.35 4.34
N ARG A 8 -24.84 -15.06 3.27
CA ARG A 8 -24.37 -14.79 1.91
C ARG A 8 -25.08 -13.57 1.34
N VAL A 9 -24.29 -12.54 1.07
CA VAL A 9 -24.72 -11.37 0.33
C VAL A 9 -25.23 -11.80 -1.04
N SER A 10 -26.46 -11.39 -1.40
CA SER A 10 -27.05 -11.70 -2.72
C SER A 10 -26.14 -11.18 -3.85
N ALA A 11 -26.21 -11.82 -5.01
CA ALA A 11 -25.45 -11.38 -6.18
C ALA A 11 -25.77 -9.91 -6.55
N ASN A 12 -27.01 -9.47 -6.31
CA ASN A 12 -27.43 -8.10 -6.54
C ASN A 12 -26.75 -7.11 -5.57
N PHE A 13 -26.70 -7.44 -4.27
CA PHE A 13 -25.98 -6.62 -3.30
C PHE A 13 -24.48 -6.52 -3.64
N LEU A 14 -23.84 -7.63 -4.00
CA LEU A 14 -22.43 -7.65 -4.42
C LEU A 14 -22.20 -6.75 -5.64
N ARG A 15 -23.10 -6.81 -6.63
CA ARG A 15 -23.04 -5.96 -7.83
C ARG A 15 -23.14 -4.49 -7.45
N VAL A 16 -24.15 -4.09 -6.67
CA VAL A 16 -24.36 -2.70 -6.26
C VAL A 16 -23.17 -2.16 -5.47
N ILE A 17 -22.64 -2.93 -4.51
CA ILE A 17 -21.47 -2.49 -3.72
C ILE A 17 -20.23 -2.36 -4.63
N SER A 18 -20.05 -3.28 -5.58
CA SER A 18 -18.94 -3.23 -6.52
C SER A 18 -19.03 -2.01 -7.45
N GLU A 19 -20.21 -1.71 -7.97
CA GLU A 19 -20.47 -0.51 -8.78
C GLU A 19 -20.14 0.75 -7.97
N ARG A 20 -20.59 0.85 -6.71
CA ARG A 20 -20.26 1.97 -5.82
C ARG A 20 -18.76 2.11 -5.59
N LEU A 21 -18.04 1.01 -5.34
CA LEU A 21 -16.58 1.03 -5.17
C LEU A 21 -15.86 1.52 -6.43
N VAL A 22 -16.30 1.09 -7.61
CA VAL A 22 -15.73 1.53 -8.90
C VAL A 22 -16.02 3.02 -9.15
N MET A 23 -17.23 3.49 -8.84
CA MET A 23 -17.57 4.92 -8.96
C MET A 23 -16.67 5.80 -8.08
N LEU A 24 -16.34 5.36 -6.86
CA LEU A 24 -15.43 6.10 -5.96
C LEU A 24 -14.01 6.26 -6.53
N GLN A 25 -13.59 5.47 -7.52
CA GLN A 25 -12.23 5.56 -8.08
C GLN A 25 -11.94 6.89 -8.77
N GLN A 26 -12.97 7.60 -9.24
CA GLN A 26 -12.83 8.87 -9.95
C GLN A 26 -12.39 10.01 -9.02
N SER A 27 -12.86 9.99 -7.76
CA SER A 27 -12.57 10.99 -6.73
C SER A 27 -11.65 10.46 -5.62
N PHE A 28 -10.98 9.34 -5.86
CA PHE A 28 -10.16 8.69 -4.84
C PHE A 28 -8.83 9.42 -4.61
N SER A 29 -8.49 9.65 -3.34
CA SER A 29 -7.25 10.34 -2.97
C SER A 29 -6.00 9.55 -3.38
N ARG A 30 -4.96 10.29 -3.81
CA ARG A 30 -3.65 9.74 -4.18
C ARG A 30 -2.84 9.24 -2.97
N GLU A 31 -3.23 9.64 -1.76
CA GLU A 31 -2.59 9.19 -0.50
C GLU A 31 -2.75 7.69 -0.27
N PHE A 32 -3.77 7.07 -0.87
CA PHE A 32 -3.95 5.63 -0.80
C PHE A 32 -3.16 4.94 -1.91
N ALA A 33 -2.33 3.96 -1.53
CA ALA A 33 -1.50 3.21 -2.47
C ALA A 33 -2.27 2.48 -3.59
N ARG A 34 -3.58 2.25 -3.42
CA ARG A 34 -4.43 1.51 -4.35
C ARG A 34 -5.84 2.10 -4.41
N LYS A 35 -6.41 2.13 -5.61
CA LYS A 35 -7.82 2.49 -5.82
C LYS A 35 -8.73 1.34 -5.35
N PRO A 36 -9.96 1.64 -4.88
CA PRO A 36 -10.92 0.62 -4.50
C PRO A 36 -11.27 -0.25 -5.71
N ARG A 37 -11.28 -1.57 -5.54
CA ARG A 37 -11.65 -2.51 -6.60
C ARG A 37 -13.01 -3.13 -6.34
N SER A 38 -13.51 -3.84 -7.33
CA SER A 38 -14.76 -4.60 -7.23
C SER A 38 -14.68 -5.68 -6.14
N LEU A 39 -15.81 -5.98 -5.48
CA LEU A 39 -15.88 -7.10 -4.53
C LEU A 39 -15.75 -8.45 -5.23
N PHE A 40 -15.97 -8.53 -6.55
CA PHE A 40 -15.70 -9.77 -7.31
C PHE A 40 -14.22 -10.15 -7.28
N GLU A 41 -13.32 -9.19 -7.05
CA GLU A 41 -11.89 -9.40 -6.95
C GLU A 41 -11.39 -9.53 -5.50
N VAL A 42 -12.28 -9.59 -4.50
CA VAL A 42 -11.89 -9.53 -3.07
C VAL A 42 -10.81 -10.54 -2.68
N LYS A 43 -10.79 -11.71 -3.33
CA LYS A 43 -9.78 -12.77 -3.10
C LYS A 43 -8.36 -12.33 -3.46
N HIS A 44 -8.21 -11.33 -4.32
CA HIS A 44 -6.95 -10.78 -4.79
C HIS A 44 -6.63 -9.41 -4.17
N TRP A 45 -7.43 -8.97 -3.20
CA TRP A 45 -7.15 -7.74 -2.47
C TRP A 45 -5.93 -7.93 -1.57
N LYS A 46 -5.07 -6.91 -1.51
CA LYS A 46 -4.00 -6.85 -0.50
C LYS A 46 -4.54 -6.33 0.82
N ALA A 47 -3.79 -6.56 1.89
CA ALA A 47 -4.09 -6.06 3.23
C ALA A 47 -4.36 -4.54 3.26
N THR A 48 -3.62 -3.74 2.48
CA THR A 48 -3.85 -2.29 2.36
C THR A 48 -5.24 -1.95 1.81
N GLU A 49 -5.78 -2.77 0.91
CA GLU A 49 -7.12 -2.56 0.35
C GLU A 49 -8.21 -2.96 1.34
N PHE A 50 -8.01 -4.05 2.09
CA PHE A 50 -8.89 -4.41 3.20
C PHE A 50 -8.91 -3.32 4.29
N ARG A 51 -7.75 -2.76 4.63
CA ARG A 51 -7.65 -1.64 5.56
C ARG A 51 -8.43 -0.42 5.06
N THR A 52 -8.20 -0.03 3.82
CA THR A 52 -8.92 1.11 3.21
C THR A 52 -10.43 0.88 3.18
N PHE A 53 -10.85 -0.35 2.90
CA PHE A 53 -12.26 -0.74 2.95
C PHE A 53 -12.83 -0.65 4.38
N LEU A 54 -12.14 -1.24 5.36
CA LEU A 54 -12.60 -1.24 6.74
C LEU A 54 -12.74 0.17 7.30
N LEU A 55 -11.75 1.03 7.03
CA LEU A 55 -11.68 2.35 7.66
C LEU A 55 -12.44 3.43 6.89
N TYR A 56 -12.45 3.40 5.55
CA TYR A 56 -12.92 4.54 4.75
C TYR A 56 -14.07 4.20 3.81
N THR A 57 -13.85 3.29 2.85
CA THR A 57 -14.85 3.10 1.79
C THR A 57 -16.03 2.23 2.23
N GLY A 58 -15.79 1.22 3.07
CA GLY A 58 -16.81 0.30 3.58
C GLY A 58 -17.99 0.99 4.25
N PRO A 59 -17.78 1.90 5.24
CA PRO A 59 -18.86 2.64 5.86
C PRO A 59 -19.77 3.37 4.86
N VAL A 60 -19.21 3.87 3.76
CA VAL A 60 -19.94 4.60 2.71
C VAL A 60 -20.67 3.64 1.77
N VAL A 61 -19.96 2.66 1.19
CA VAL A 61 -20.54 1.83 0.12
C VAL A 61 -21.57 0.83 0.65
N LEU A 62 -21.44 0.40 1.91
CA LEU A 62 -22.37 -0.55 2.53
C LEU A 62 -23.66 0.12 3.03
N HIS A 63 -23.64 1.44 3.24
CA HIS A 63 -24.78 2.18 3.77
C HIS A 63 -26.02 2.05 2.86
N GLY A 64 -27.13 1.59 3.44
CA GLY A 64 -28.39 1.38 2.72
C GLY A 64 -28.36 0.25 1.67
N THR A 65 -27.30 -0.55 1.61
CA THR A 65 -27.22 -1.70 0.68
C THR A 65 -27.30 -3.04 1.38
N ILE A 66 -26.67 -3.19 2.55
CA ILE A 66 -26.74 -4.44 3.32
C ILE A 66 -27.77 -4.31 4.47
N PRO A 67 -28.30 -5.44 4.98
CA PRO A 67 -29.15 -5.44 6.17
C PRO A 67 -28.56 -4.66 7.35
N GLY A 68 -29.41 -3.92 8.07
CA GLY A 68 -28.97 -3.00 9.13
C GLY A 68 -28.17 -3.68 10.26
N ALA A 69 -28.48 -4.94 10.61
CA ALA A 69 -27.70 -5.69 11.59
C ALA A 69 -26.24 -5.92 11.15
N LEU A 70 -26.04 -6.30 9.87
CA LEU A 70 -24.70 -6.48 9.29
C LEU A 70 -23.94 -5.16 9.23
N TYR A 71 -24.62 -4.08 8.84
CA TYR A 71 -24.03 -2.76 8.75
C TYR A 71 -23.59 -2.22 10.12
N ARG A 72 -24.46 -2.30 11.13
CA ARG A 72 -24.12 -1.88 12.50
C ARG A 72 -22.95 -2.66 13.08
N ASN A 73 -22.91 -3.97 12.86
CA ASN A 73 -21.79 -4.78 13.34
C ASN A 73 -20.48 -4.44 12.61
N PHE A 74 -20.54 -4.24 11.28
CA PHE A 74 -19.39 -3.76 10.52
C PHE A 74 -18.89 -2.40 11.01
N LEU A 75 -19.79 -1.44 11.27
CA LEU A 75 -19.42 -0.13 11.81
C LEU A 75 -18.78 -0.22 13.19
N THR A 76 -19.27 -1.13 14.05
CA THR A 76 -18.68 -1.38 15.37
C THR A 76 -17.19 -1.71 15.25
N LEU A 77 -16.85 -2.64 14.35
CA LEU A 77 -15.45 -2.96 14.04
C LEU A 77 -14.69 -1.79 13.42
N SER A 78 -15.30 -1.10 12.46
CA SER A 78 -14.68 0.04 11.76
C SER A 78 -14.28 1.15 12.73
N VAL A 79 -15.15 1.49 13.68
CA VAL A 79 -14.91 2.52 14.70
C VAL A 79 -13.83 2.06 15.68
N ALA A 80 -13.91 0.82 16.19
CA ALA A 80 -12.91 0.28 17.09
C ALA A 80 -11.50 0.32 16.46
N MET A 81 -11.38 -0.17 15.22
CA MET A 81 -10.10 -0.16 14.52
C MET A 81 -9.61 1.25 14.20
N ARG A 82 -10.50 2.19 13.88
CA ARG A 82 -10.12 3.59 13.64
C ARG A 82 -9.52 4.25 14.89
N ILE A 83 -10.06 3.93 16.07
CA ILE A 83 -9.51 4.42 17.34
C ILE A 83 -8.13 3.80 17.57
N LEU A 84 -8.03 2.46 17.50
CA LEU A 84 -6.79 1.74 17.81
C LEU A 84 -5.65 2.03 16.84
N LEU A 85 -5.96 2.40 15.59
CA LEU A 85 -4.96 2.73 14.56
C LEU A 85 -4.55 4.20 14.55
N ASN A 86 -5.20 5.07 15.33
CA ASN A 86 -4.89 6.50 15.33
C ASN A 86 -4.13 6.88 16.61
N PRO A 87 -2.83 7.23 16.50
CA PRO A 87 -2.00 7.55 17.67
C PRO A 87 -2.51 8.73 18.48
N ALA A 88 -3.24 9.67 17.88
CA ALA A 88 -3.76 10.85 18.57
C ALA A 88 -4.91 10.53 19.54
N ILE A 89 -5.68 9.47 19.28
CA ILE A 89 -6.91 9.15 20.04
C ILE A 89 -6.90 7.76 20.67
N SER A 90 -5.98 6.87 20.24
CA SER A 90 -5.92 5.48 20.69
C SER A 90 -5.83 5.39 22.21
N ALA A 91 -4.92 6.13 22.85
CA ALA A 91 -4.75 6.11 24.30
C ALA A 91 -5.99 6.64 25.06
N GLN A 92 -6.62 7.71 24.56
CA GLN A 92 -7.77 8.33 25.21
C GLN A 92 -9.02 7.44 25.16
N TYR A 93 -9.25 6.75 24.05
CA TYR A 93 -10.45 5.96 23.81
C TYR A 93 -10.19 4.45 23.80
N LEU A 94 -9.06 4.00 24.37
CA LEU A 94 -8.65 2.60 24.36
C LEU A 94 -9.73 1.68 24.95
N GLN A 95 -10.23 2.01 26.14
CA GLN A 95 -11.26 1.22 26.81
C GLN A 95 -12.53 1.11 25.97
N TYR A 96 -12.93 2.23 25.34
CA TYR A 96 -14.10 2.24 24.48
C TYR A 96 -13.90 1.36 23.24
N ALA A 97 -12.72 1.38 22.62
CA ALA A 97 -12.41 0.51 21.50
C ALA A 97 -12.41 -0.98 21.89
N GLU A 98 -11.89 -1.34 23.06
CA GLU A 98 -11.96 -2.71 23.60
C GLU A 98 -13.40 -3.19 23.77
N ASP A 99 -14.26 -2.34 24.32
CA ASP A 99 -15.66 -2.68 24.53
C ASP A 99 -16.40 -2.85 23.19
N LEU A 100 -16.09 -2.00 22.19
CA LEU A 100 -16.59 -2.18 20.82
C LEU A 100 -16.13 -3.50 20.21
N LEU A 101 -14.87 -3.93 20.41
CA LEU A 101 -14.38 -5.21 19.89
C LEU A 101 -15.09 -6.40 20.56
N LYS A 102 -15.32 -6.35 21.87
CA LYS A 102 -16.10 -7.38 22.58
C LYS A 102 -17.53 -7.44 22.05
N VAL A 103 -18.19 -6.29 21.89
CA VAL A 103 -19.54 -6.21 21.30
C VAL A 103 -19.58 -6.76 19.87
N PHE A 104 -18.57 -6.43 19.05
CA PHE A 104 -18.45 -6.96 17.70
C PHE A 104 -18.40 -8.49 17.69
N VAL A 105 -17.52 -9.09 18.51
CA VAL A 105 -17.33 -10.55 18.57
C VAL A 105 -18.55 -11.26 19.15
N GLN A 106 -19.19 -10.68 20.18
CA GLN A 106 -20.44 -11.21 20.75
C GLN A 106 -21.57 -11.21 19.70
N ASN A 107 -21.75 -10.10 18.98
CA ASN A 107 -22.76 -9.99 17.93
C ASN A 107 -22.41 -10.83 16.69
N PHE A 108 -21.13 -11.12 16.44
CA PHE A 108 -20.67 -11.84 15.26
C PHE A 108 -21.33 -13.22 15.13
N GLY A 109 -21.40 -13.98 16.23
CA GLY A 109 -22.00 -15.32 16.23
C GLY A 109 -23.49 -15.29 15.90
N THR A 110 -24.21 -14.25 16.30
CA THR A 110 -25.63 -14.06 16.02
C THR A 110 -25.87 -13.58 14.58
N VAL A 111 -25.02 -12.67 14.09
CA VAL A 111 -25.20 -11.98 12.81
C VAL A 111 -24.69 -12.80 11.62
N TYR A 112 -23.53 -13.46 11.75
CA TYR A 112 -22.92 -14.23 10.66
C TYR A 112 -23.06 -15.73 10.86
N GLY A 113 -23.23 -16.19 12.10
CA GLY A 113 -23.35 -17.60 12.48
C GLY A 113 -22.20 -18.05 13.38
N LYS A 114 -22.51 -18.86 14.39
CA LYS A 114 -21.55 -19.35 15.40
C LYS A 114 -20.39 -20.14 14.79
N GLN A 115 -20.64 -20.85 13.68
CA GLN A 115 -19.61 -21.59 12.94
C GLN A 115 -18.52 -20.71 12.32
N TYR A 116 -18.76 -19.39 12.18
CA TYR A 116 -17.77 -18.43 11.66
C TYR A 116 -16.98 -17.74 12.76
N LEU A 117 -17.29 -18.00 14.03
CA LEU A 117 -16.54 -17.48 15.17
C LEU A 117 -15.26 -18.32 15.36
N VAL A 118 -14.38 -18.22 14.38
CA VAL A 118 -13.08 -18.89 14.37
C VAL A 118 -12.05 -18.07 15.15
N TYR A 119 -10.88 -18.67 15.40
CA TYR A 119 -9.77 -18.06 16.13
C TYR A 119 -9.51 -16.59 15.74
N ASN A 120 -9.38 -16.30 14.44
CA ASN A 120 -9.10 -14.94 13.96
C ASN A 120 -10.14 -13.89 14.37
N VAL A 121 -11.42 -14.29 14.51
CA VAL A 121 -12.48 -13.39 14.98
C VAL A 121 -12.36 -13.18 16.48
N HIS A 122 -12.08 -14.24 17.23
CA HIS A 122 -11.87 -14.17 18.68
C HIS A 122 -10.65 -13.30 19.02
N SER A 123 -9.53 -13.46 18.32
CA SER A 123 -8.29 -12.72 18.55
C SER A 123 -8.47 -11.20 18.49
N LEU A 124 -9.51 -10.70 17.82
CA LEU A 124 -9.80 -9.27 17.75
C LEU A 124 -9.97 -8.62 19.11
N ILE A 125 -10.48 -9.35 20.12
CA ILE A 125 -10.68 -8.77 21.47
C ILE A 125 -9.36 -8.44 22.17
N HIS A 126 -8.25 -9.04 21.75
CA HIS A 126 -6.92 -8.84 22.33
C HIS A 126 -6.15 -7.67 21.71
N LEU A 127 -6.66 -7.09 20.61
CA LEU A 127 -6.03 -5.93 19.97
C LEU A 127 -5.95 -4.71 20.89
N GLY A 128 -6.87 -4.58 21.85
CA GLY A 128 -6.78 -3.54 22.87
C GLY A 128 -5.61 -3.74 23.82
N ASP A 129 -5.32 -4.99 24.21
CA ASP A 129 -4.17 -5.30 25.06
C ASP A 129 -2.84 -5.02 24.33
N ASP A 130 -2.77 -5.33 23.04
CA ASP A 130 -1.63 -4.98 22.19
C ASP A 130 -1.46 -3.45 22.12
N ALA A 131 -2.55 -2.72 21.91
CA ALA A 131 -2.52 -1.27 21.85
C ALA A 131 -2.11 -0.63 23.20
N ARG A 132 -2.59 -1.21 24.32
CA ARG A 132 -2.20 -0.82 25.67
C ARG A 132 -0.70 -0.96 25.88
N LYS A 133 -0.12 -2.04 25.38
CA LYS A 133 1.28 -2.42 25.62
C LYS A 133 2.25 -1.69 24.70
N PHE A 134 1.87 -1.50 23.43
CA PHE A 134 2.80 -1.04 22.40
C PHE A 134 2.43 0.30 21.75
N GLY A 135 1.28 0.89 22.10
CA GLY A 135 0.79 2.12 21.49
C GLY A 135 -0.17 1.86 20.32
N ALA A 136 -0.30 2.79 19.38
CA ALA A 136 -1.25 2.62 18.30
C ALA A 136 -0.88 1.40 17.42
N LEU A 137 -1.91 0.69 16.96
CA LEU A 137 -1.72 -0.54 16.18
C LEU A 137 -1.01 -0.31 14.84
N ASP A 138 -0.97 0.94 14.36
CA ASP A 138 -0.25 1.28 13.12
C ASP A 138 1.26 1.20 13.30
N ASP A 139 1.76 1.55 14.49
CA ASP A 139 3.18 1.61 14.84
C ASP A 139 3.78 0.21 15.00
N ILE A 140 2.95 -0.79 15.33
CA ILE A 140 3.34 -2.20 15.43
C ILE A 140 2.93 -3.03 14.21
N SER A 141 2.48 -2.39 13.13
CA SER A 141 2.05 -3.10 11.93
C SER A 141 3.22 -3.76 11.18
N ALA A 142 2.94 -4.87 10.50
CA ALA A 142 3.93 -5.56 9.68
C ALA A 142 4.24 -4.87 8.33
N PHE A 143 3.50 -3.80 7.96
CA PHE A 143 3.59 -3.19 6.63
C PHE A 143 4.97 -2.62 6.27
N PRO A 144 5.70 -1.95 7.17
CA PRO A 144 7.06 -1.49 6.88
C PRO A 144 8.00 -2.66 6.61
N PHE A 145 7.90 -3.73 7.41
CA PHE A 145 8.72 -4.94 7.28
C PHE A 145 8.44 -5.68 5.96
N GLU A 146 7.18 -5.86 5.59
CA GLU A 146 6.81 -6.48 4.31
C GLU A 146 7.29 -5.66 3.11
N SER A 147 7.16 -4.34 3.18
CA SER A 147 7.63 -3.42 2.15
C SER A 147 9.14 -3.51 1.97
N PHE A 148 9.88 -3.51 3.08
CA PHE A 148 11.33 -3.65 3.08
C PHE A 148 11.77 -5.03 2.59
N LEU A 149 11.11 -6.11 3.02
CA LEU A 149 11.36 -7.46 2.52
C LEU A 149 11.14 -7.54 1.00
N GLY A 150 10.13 -6.84 0.49
CA GLY A 150 9.91 -6.68 -0.95
C GLY A 150 11.07 -5.99 -1.67
N HIS A 151 11.72 -5.02 -1.04
CA HIS A 151 12.95 -4.40 -1.56
C HIS A 151 14.11 -5.41 -1.59
N LEU A 152 14.35 -6.14 -0.49
CA LEU A 152 15.41 -7.14 -0.39
C LEU A 152 15.26 -8.24 -1.44
N LYS A 153 14.04 -8.74 -1.65
CA LYS A 153 13.75 -9.76 -2.66
C LYS A 153 14.12 -9.33 -4.08
N LYS A 154 14.01 -8.04 -4.41
CA LYS A 154 14.40 -7.51 -5.74
C LYS A 154 15.93 -7.47 -5.95
N LEU A 155 16.71 -7.53 -4.87
CA LEU A 155 18.18 -7.59 -4.96
C LEU A 155 18.67 -9.01 -5.28
N VAL A 156 17.85 -10.02 -5.01
CA VAL A 156 18.15 -11.44 -5.28
C VAL A 156 17.71 -11.77 -6.70
N ARG A 157 18.65 -12.21 -7.55
CA ARG A 157 18.38 -12.59 -8.95
C ARG A 157 18.27 -14.10 -9.17
N GLY A 158 18.73 -14.90 -8.22
CA GLY A 158 18.70 -16.37 -8.29
C GLY A 158 18.87 -17.04 -6.93
N PRO A 159 18.71 -18.37 -6.86
CA PRO A 159 18.69 -19.11 -5.60
C PRO A 159 20.06 -19.26 -4.92
N HIS A 160 21.16 -19.08 -5.66
CA HIS A 160 22.51 -19.30 -5.13
C HIS A 160 23.02 -18.13 -4.31
N TYR A 161 23.42 -18.36 -3.06
CA TYR A 161 24.03 -17.35 -2.17
C TYR A 161 23.22 -16.03 -2.08
N PRO A 162 21.94 -16.07 -1.69
CA PRO A 162 21.06 -14.89 -1.69
C PRO A 162 21.56 -13.78 -0.78
N LEU A 163 22.19 -14.12 0.35
CA LEU A 163 22.77 -13.14 1.27
C LEU A 163 23.93 -12.38 0.61
N SER A 164 24.88 -13.08 0.00
CA SER A 164 26.02 -12.46 -0.70
C SER A 164 25.55 -11.58 -1.86
N GLN A 165 24.53 -12.02 -2.61
CA GLN A 165 23.91 -11.18 -3.64
C GLN A 165 23.38 -9.86 -3.09
N ILE A 166 22.66 -9.90 -1.95
CA ILE A 166 22.15 -8.69 -1.30
C ILE A 166 23.31 -7.77 -0.88
N VAL A 167 24.31 -8.32 -0.19
CA VAL A 167 25.47 -7.54 0.29
C VAL A 167 26.20 -6.86 -0.87
N HIS A 168 26.56 -7.61 -1.91
CA HIS A 168 27.25 -7.05 -3.07
C HIS A 168 26.42 -5.96 -3.76
N ARG A 169 25.10 -6.14 -3.89
CA ARG A 169 24.22 -5.13 -4.49
C ARG A 169 24.08 -3.86 -3.64
N ILE A 170 24.16 -3.98 -2.31
CA ILE A 170 24.15 -2.82 -1.42
C ILE A 170 25.45 -2.03 -1.58
N ILE A 171 26.60 -2.72 -1.61
CA ILE A 171 27.92 -2.11 -1.82
C ILE A 171 27.96 -1.38 -3.18
N GLU A 172 27.59 -2.05 -4.27
CA GLU A 172 27.52 -1.45 -5.61
C GLU A 172 26.68 -0.16 -5.63
N LYS A 173 25.53 -0.14 -4.95
CA LYS A 173 24.67 1.05 -4.88
C LYS A 173 25.31 2.19 -4.08
N GLN A 174 26.00 1.89 -2.99
CA GLN A 174 26.69 2.89 -2.18
C GLN A 174 27.84 3.54 -2.97
N GLU A 175 28.61 2.74 -3.72
CA GLU A 175 29.69 3.23 -4.58
C GLU A 175 29.17 4.13 -5.71
N LEU A 176 28.05 3.78 -6.34
CA LEU A 176 27.42 4.61 -7.37
C LEU A 176 26.94 5.97 -6.84
N LEU A 177 26.41 6.02 -5.61
CA LEU A 177 25.98 7.26 -4.96
C LEU A 177 27.18 8.18 -4.64
N CYS A 178 28.28 7.61 -4.14
CA CYS A 178 29.50 8.39 -3.87
C CYS A 178 30.13 8.93 -5.16
N ASN A 179 30.03 8.18 -6.27
CA ASN A 179 30.58 8.61 -7.55
C ASN A 179 29.70 9.66 -8.25
N THR A 180 28.41 9.77 -7.95
CA THR A 180 27.52 10.76 -8.58
C THR A 180 27.76 12.18 -8.09
N GLU A 181 28.28 12.38 -6.87
CA GLU A 181 28.71 13.71 -6.40
C GLU A 181 30.00 14.21 -7.08
N ASN A 182 30.77 13.31 -7.71
CA ASN A 182 31.98 13.64 -8.47
C ASN A 182 31.76 13.75 -9.99
N VAL A 183 30.54 13.54 -10.49
CA VAL A 183 30.25 13.77 -11.91
C VAL A 183 30.11 15.26 -12.14
N LYS A 184 31.25 15.93 -12.37
CA LYS A 184 31.26 17.20 -13.13
C LYS A 184 30.41 16.96 -14.37
N SER A 185 29.38 17.78 -14.55
CA SER A 185 28.50 17.76 -15.72
C SER A 185 29.34 17.62 -16.99
N VAL A 186 29.39 16.42 -17.58
CA VAL A 186 30.06 16.22 -18.87
C VAL A 186 29.11 16.80 -19.91
N GLN A 187 29.34 18.06 -20.27
CA GLN A 187 28.74 18.64 -21.46
C GLN A 187 29.25 17.87 -22.67
N LEU A 188 28.45 16.92 -23.18
CA LEU A 188 28.71 16.20 -24.42
C LEU A 188 28.49 17.14 -25.61
N HIS A 189 29.41 18.07 -25.84
CA HIS A 189 29.42 18.89 -27.05
C HIS A 189 30.21 18.16 -28.13
N LYS A 190 29.56 17.30 -28.93
CA LYS A 190 30.16 16.79 -30.18
C LYS A 190 29.16 16.63 -31.32
N LYS A 191 28.93 17.75 -32.03
CA LYS A 191 28.91 17.91 -33.50
C LYS A 191 28.45 19.37 -33.79
N PRO A 192 29.26 20.18 -34.51
CA PRO A 192 28.84 21.53 -34.89
C PRO A 192 27.65 21.45 -35.84
N HIS A 193 26.63 22.26 -35.59
CA HIS A 193 25.50 22.44 -36.50
C HIS A 193 25.64 23.81 -37.19
N LEU A 194 25.39 23.88 -38.50
CA LEU A 194 25.62 25.09 -39.30
C LEU A 194 24.35 25.61 -40.00
N HIS A 195 23.21 24.90 -39.90
CA HIS A 195 22.02 25.19 -40.71
C HIS A 195 20.73 25.35 -39.88
N GLY A 196 20.81 25.98 -38.71
CA GLY A 196 19.64 26.28 -37.88
C GLY A 196 19.36 27.78 -37.87
N PRO A 197 18.09 28.22 -37.88
CA PRO A 197 17.76 29.64 -37.75
C PRO A 197 18.29 30.19 -36.41
N LEU A 198 19.02 31.31 -36.47
CA LEU A 198 19.61 31.99 -35.31
C LEU A 198 18.90 33.33 -35.06
N PRO A 199 18.58 33.66 -33.80
CA PRO A 199 18.28 35.04 -33.41
C PRO A 199 19.48 35.95 -33.75
N ARG A 200 19.20 37.18 -34.23
CA ARG A 200 20.22 38.10 -34.78
C ARG A 200 21.37 38.41 -33.81
N GLU A 201 21.14 38.24 -32.52
CA GLU A 201 22.07 38.55 -31.42
C GLU A 201 23.16 37.48 -31.20
N TYR A 202 23.02 36.28 -31.78
CA TYR A 202 23.91 35.14 -31.51
C TYR A 202 24.60 34.57 -32.76
N CYS A 203 24.72 35.38 -33.82
CA CYS A 203 25.26 35.00 -35.13
C CYS A 203 26.71 34.50 -35.15
N HIS A 204 27.47 34.68 -34.06
CA HIS A 204 28.87 34.28 -33.95
C HIS A 204 29.12 33.12 -32.97
N CYS A 205 28.08 32.56 -32.36
CA CYS A 205 28.21 31.48 -31.38
C CYS A 205 28.29 30.10 -32.04
N LYS A 206 29.22 29.24 -31.58
CA LYS A 206 29.34 27.85 -32.04
C LYS A 206 28.12 27.03 -31.56
N GLN A 207 27.32 26.51 -32.48
CA GLN A 207 26.17 25.65 -32.16
C GLN A 207 26.60 24.18 -31.97
N CYS A 208 26.03 23.48 -30.98
CA CYS A 208 26.21 22.03 -30.78
C CYS A 208 24.85 21.35 -30.58
N ARG A 209 24.70 20.11 -31.04
CA ARG A 209 23.49 19.31 -30.83
C ARG A 209 23.44 18.80 -29.39
N GLN A 210 22.42 19.16 -28.60
CA GLN A 210 22.21 18.62 -27.27
C GLN A 210 21.52 17.24 -27.38
N TYR A 211 22.18 16.19 -26.90
CA TYR A 211 21.57 14.87 -26.70
C TYR A 211 21.26 14.69 -25.22
N CYS A 212 20.03 14.26 -24.91
CA CYS A 212 19.66 13.79 -23.58
C CYS A 212 19.69 12.26 -23.62
N GLY A 213 20.82 11.66 -23.22
CA GLY A 213 20.98 10.21 -23.15
C GLY A 213 21.91 9.82 -22.01
N GLN A 214 21.53 8.79 -21.24
CA GLN A 214 22.38 8.21 -20.20
C GLN A 214 23.42 7.30 -20.85
N LEU A 215 24.70 7.56 -20.58
CA LEU A 215 25.81 6.68 -20.99
C LEU A 215 25.78 5.40 -20.14
N PHE A 216 25.53 4.25 -20.77
CA PHE A 216 25.95 2.97 -20.22
C PHE A 216 27.47 2.86 -20.40
N VAL A 217 28.22 2.92 -19.30
CA VAL A 217 29.65 2.59 -19.31
C VAL A 217 29.76 1.06 -19.25
N PRO A 218 30.42 0.40 -20.20
CA PRO A 218 30.71 -1.02 -20.05
C PRO A 218 31.73 -1.16 -18.92
N LEU A 219 31.39 -1.98 -17.91
CA LEU A 219 32.37 -2.44 -16.93
C LEU A 219 33.46 -3.19 -17.69
N SER A 220 34.62 -2.55 -17.85
CA SER A 220 35.84 -3.20 -18.29
C SER A 220 36.20 -4.28 -17.27
N ALA A 221 36.03 -5.55 -17.66
CA ALA A 221 36.67 -6.65 -16.98
C ALA A 221 38.20 -6.47 -17.12
N SER A 222 38.90 -6.25 -16.00
CA SER A 222 40.34 -6.44 -15.94
C SER A 222 40.78 -6.84 -14.53
N HIS A 223 41.08 -8.14 -14.41
CA HIS A 223 42.08 -8.81 -13.57
C HIS A 223 42.20 -8.47 -12.07
N LYS A 224 41.89 -9.45 -11.21
CA LYS A 224 42.77 -10.59 -10.89
C LYS A 224 41.94 -11.82 -10.54
#